data_AF-A0A947RB01-F1
#
_entry.id   AF-A0A947RB01-F1
#
_cell.length_a   1.000
_cell.length_b   1.000
_cell.length_c   1.000
_cell.angle_alpha   90.00
_cell.angle_beta   90.00
_cell.angle_gamma   90.00
#
_symmetry.space_group_name_H-M   'P 1'
#
loop_
_entity.id
_entity.type
_entity.pdbx_description
1 polymer ?
#
loop_
_entity_poly.entity_id
_entity_poly.type
_entity_poly.pdbx_seq_one_letter_code
_entity_poly.pdbx_strand_id
1 'polypeptide(L)'
;MAKKETEKKLQRLLLVLTKGTREEVKTAKKEIERLWHKDRKVFYKSAHVVFEYFSKFDQIGKVENQAAFASGLSFFFLSLGDEYFDILADFTLKVFQHPNGSVREAIRKTADWLCMSLTARAEPFIYPKGKKLTEKQKNMQKKAEYQYINFVKELELLIDKYDEETEKVRYINEMKPSVNKSLQFFWSRLTVCRVYRRILEKIKPLPYEIARKKEETEKKLKQILKEVQSDSSLEDIKDIIYNESSHDCLTEILAMFDNCQNALKLQDILETVNDAWNYFPHKILNSLSPAEKVLEYQRIQQKGQNSFN
;
A
#
# COMPACT_ATOMS: atom_id res chain seq x y z
N MET A 1 -10.46 16.99 30.24
CA MET A 1 -10.39 15.64 30.86
C MET A 1 -8.94 15.35 31.08
N ALA A 2 -8.51 14.97 32.29
CA ALA A 2 -7.10 14.70 32.53
C ALA A 2 -6.68 13.42 31.78
N LYS A 3 -5.43 13.34 31.27
CA LYS A 3 -4.89 12.17 30.57
C LYS A 3 -5.25 10.85 31.28
N LYS A 4 -4.98 10.76 32.58
CA LYS A 4 -5.25 9.57 33.42
C LYS A 4 -6.73 9.16 33.43
N GLU A 5 -7.65 10.13 33.34
CA GLU A 5 -9.08 9.86 33.33
C GLU A 5 -9.51 9.27 31.97
N THR A 6 -9.01 9.84 30.87
CA THR A 6 -9.22 9.29 29.52
C THR A 6 -8.64 7.89 29.39
N GLU A 7 -7.44 7.67 29.92
CA GLU A 7 -6.75 6.38 29.95
C GLU A 7 -7.59 5.30 30.64
N LYS A 8 -8.04 5.55 31.89
CA LYS A 8 -8.93 4.65 32.63
C LYS A 8 -10.24 4.38 31.88
N LYS A 9 -10.76 5.39 31.19
CA LYS A 9 -11.99 5.24 30.41
C LYS A 9 -11.78 4.37 29.18
N LEU A 10 -10.68 4.55 28.44
CA LEU A 10 -10.32 3.71 27.31
C LEU A 10 -10.10 2.25 27.75
N GLN A 11 -9.43 2.00 28.87
CA GLN A 11 -9.29 0.63 29.43
C GLN A 11 -10.65 -0.03 29.69
N ARG A 12 -11.61 0.69 30.29
CA ARG A 12 -12.97 0.16 30.49
C ARG A 12 -13.66 -0.16 29.17
N LEU A 13 -13.56 0.73 28.19
CA LEU A 13 -14.17 0.55 26.87
C LEU A 13 -13.54 -0.64 26.12
N LEU A 14 -12.22 -0.77 26.13
CA LEU A 14 -11.50 -1.91 25.56
C LEU A 14 -11.92 -3.23 26.24
N LEU A 15 -12.06 -3.23 27.56
CA LEU A 15 -12.58 -4.38 28.29
C LEU A 15 -14.00 -4.75 27.84
N VAL A 16 -14.88 -3.78 27.62
CA VAL A 16 -16.22 -4.02 27.05
C VAL A 16 -16.12 -4.65 25.66
N LEU A 17 -15.19 -4.24 24.80
CA LEU A 17 -15.00 -4.89 23.50
C LEU A 17 -14.65 -6.38 23.64
N THR A 18 -13.85 -6.74 24.64
CA THR A 18 -13.43 -8.14 24.86
C THR A 18 -14.48 -9.06 25.46
N LYS A 19 -15.52 -8.55 26.15
CA LYS A 19 -16.46 -9.42 26.89
C LYS A 19 -17.92 -8.98 26.89
N GLY A 20 -18.22 -7.78 26.41
CA GLY A 20 -19.56 -7.21 26.45
C GLY A 20 -20.52 -7.82 25.43
N THR A 21 -21.80 -7.54 25.59
CA THR A 21 -22.86 -7.86 24.63
C THR A 21 -22.74 -7.04 23.36
N ARG A 22 -23.52 -7.37 22.32
CA ARG A 22 -23.51 -6.65 21.04
C ARG A 22 -23.85 -5.17 21.21
N GLU A 23 -24.83 -4.87 22.06
CA GLU A 23 -25.30 -3.52 22.38
C GLU A 23 -24.26 -2.73 23.17
N GLU A 24 -23.62 -3.37 24.16
CA GLU A 24 -22.53 -2.78 24.94
C GLU A 24 -21.31 -2.47 24.05
N VAL A 25 -20.93 -3.41 23.18
CA VAL A 25 -19.85 -3.22 22.18
C VAL A 25 -20.15 -2.06 21.26
N LYS A 26 -21.37 -1.98 20.72
CA LYS A 26 -21.80 -0.87 19.83
C LYS A 26 -21.69 0.47 20.55
N THR A 27 -22.10 0.51 21.82
CA THR A 27 -22.02 1.70 22.67
C THR A 27 -20.58 2.07 22.97
N ALA A 28 -19.73 1.09 23.27
CA ALA A 28 -18.31 1.30 23.55
C ALA A 28 -17.57 1.89 22.35
N LYS A 29 -17.82 1.38 21.13
CA LYS A 29 -17.23 1.92 19.90
C LYS A 29 -17.59 3.38 19.66
N LYS A 30 -18.87 3.74 19.82
CA LYS A 30 -19.33 5.13 19.72
C LYS A 30 -18.68 6.03 20.76
N GLU A 31 -18.46 5.53 21.97
CA GLU A 31 -17.80 6.31 23.02
C GLU A 31 -16.30 6.49 22.76
N ILE A 32 -15.61 5.49 22.20
CA ILE A 32 -14.22 5.63 21.74
C ILE A 32 -14.12 6.73 20.68
N GLU A 33 -15.01 6.71 19.69
CA GLU A 33 -15.12 7.75 18.66
C GLU A 33 -15.38 9.13 19.27
N ARG A 34 -16.32 9.22 20.21
CA ARG A 34 -16.61 10.49 20.92
C ARG A 34 -15.39 11.03 21.66
N LEU A 35 -14.60 10.16 22.31
CA LEU A 35 -13.37 10.55 22.99
C LEU A 35 -12.32 11.10 22.01
N TRP A 36 -12.18 10.46 20.84
CA TRP A 36 -11.31 10.95 19.77
C TRP A 36 -11.71 12.34 19.28
N HIS A 37 -13.00 12.55 18.98
CA HIS A 37 -13.50 13.84 18.49
C HIS A 37 -13.44 14.95 19.54
N LYS A 38 -13.58 14.61 20.83
CA LYS A 38 -13.56 15.58 21.93
C LYS A 38 -12.19 16.21 22.13
N ASP A 39 -11.13 15.39 22.16
CA ASP A 39 -9.75 15.87 22.35
C ASP A 39 -8.74 14.86 21.78
N ARG A 40 -8.34 15.07 20.53
CA ARG A 40 -7.41 14.18 19.81
C ARG A 40 -6.05 14.07 20.50
N LYS A 41 -5.56 15.16 21.11
CA LYS A 41 -4.23 15.20 21.75
C LYS A 41 -4.24 14.39 23.03
N VAL A 42 -5.30 14.50 23.83
CA VAL A 42 -5.47 13.70 25.05
C VAL A 42 -5.75 12.24 24.69
N PHE A 43 -6.55 11.96 23.67
CA PHE A 43 -6.78 10.60 23.17
C PHE A 43 -5.46 9.95 22.76
N TYR A 44 -4.67 10.59 21.90
CA TYR A 44 -3.37 10.10 21.44
C TYR A 44 -2.47 9.69 22.60
N LYS A 45 -2.27 10.60 23.56
CA LYS A 45 -1.43 10.36 24.75
C LYS A 45 -1.93 9.22 25.64
N SER A 46 -3.20 8.84 25.52
CA SER A 46 -3.86 7.82 26.32
C SER A 46 -4.07 6.51 25.54
N ALA A 47 -3.87 6.51 24.22
CA ALA A 47 -4.23 5.40 23.34
C ALA A 47 -3.31 4.18 23.50
N HIS A 48 -2.09 4.36 24.04
CA HIS A 48 -1.11 3.28 24.24
C HIS A 48 -1.62 2.14 25.15
N VAL A 49 -2.66 2.38 25.97
CA VAL A 49 -3.30 1.33 26.79
C VAL A 49 -3.78 0.15 25.95
N VAL A 50 -4.03 0.36 24.66
CA VAL A 50 -4.45 -0.70 23.74
C VAL A 50 -3.43 -1.84 23.62
N PHE A 51 -2.13 -1.54 23.77
CA PHE A 51 -1.06 -2.53 23.63
C PHE A 51 -1.12 -3.61 24.72
N GLU A 52 -1.60 -3.28 25.91
CA GLU A 52 -1.85 -4.28 26.97
C GLU A 52 -2.88 -5.33 26.55
N TYR A 53 -3.80 -4.97 25.65
CA TYR A 53 -4.87 -5.86 25.17
C TYR A 53 -4.45 -6.67 23.95
N PHE A 54 -3.44 -6.24 23.18
CA PHE A 54 -2.92 -7.02 22.05
C PHE A 54 -2.37 -8.37 22.50
N SER A 55 -1.64 -8.39 23.62
CA SER A 55 -1.12 -9.63 24.22
C SER A 55 -2.22 -10.57 24.72
N LYS A 56 -3.41 -10.03 25.03
CA LYS A 56 -4.56 -10.77 25.56
C LYS A 56 -5.57 -11.13 24.49
N PHE A 57 -5.32 -10.81 23.22
CA PHE A 57 -6.28 -10.99 22.13
C PHE A 57 -6.74 -12.46 21.99
N ASP A 58 -5.81 -13.41 22.12
CA ASP A 58 -6.13 -14.84 22.01
C ASP A 58 -6.89 -15.38 23.23
N GLN A 59 -6.94 -14.61 24.33
CA GLN A 59 -7.66 -14.96 25.56
C GLN A 59 -9.14 -14.51 25.50
N ILE A 60 -9.55 -13.79 24.45
CA ILE A 60 -10.93 -13.37 24.24
C ILE A 60 -11.76 -14.60 23.84
N GLY A 61 -12.56 -15.11 24.78
CA GLY A 61 -13.23 -16.41 24.60
C GLY A 61 -14.31 -16.48 23.51
N LYS A 62 -14.91 -15.36 23.12
CA LYS A 62 -15.93 -15.31 22.06
C LYS A 62 -15.36 -14.72 20.78
N VAL A 63 -15.58 -15.41 19.66
CA VAL A 63 -15.10 -14.98 18.33
C VAL A 63 -15.72 -13.66 17.90
N GLU A 64 -16.99 -13.43 18.25
CA GLU A 64 -17.69 -12.17 18.01
C GLU A 64 -17.01 -11.02 18.75
N ASN A 65 -16.51 -11.26 19.96
CA ASN A 65 -15.77 -10.28 20.75
C ASN A 65 -14.35 -10.05 20.21
N GLN A 66 -13.69 -11.06 19.65
CA GLN A 66 -12.42 -10.87 18.91
C GLN A 66 -12.62 -9.96 17.70
N ALA A 67 -13.65 -10.23 16.89
CA ALA A 67 -13.99 -9.38 15.73
C ALA A 67 -14.42 -7.97 16.17
N ALA A 68 -15.18 -7.85 17.27
CA ALA A 68 -15.57 -6.58 17.86
C ALA A 68 -14.38 -5.77 18.37
N PHE A 69 -13.43 -6.43 19.03
CA PHE A 69 -12.17 -5.83 19.48
C PHE A 69 -11.40 -5.31 18.27
N ALA A 70 -11.06 -6.17 17.30
CA ALA A 70 -10.31 -5.78 16.10
C ALA A 70 -10.92 -4.56 15.39
N SER A 71 -12.23 -4.61 15.09
CA SER A 71 -12.93 -3.49 14.44
C SER A 71 -13.12 -2.25 15.33
N GLY A 72 -12.95 -2.36 16.65
CA GLY A 72 -12.98 -1.23 17.58
C GLY A 72 -11.65 -0.47 17.64
N LEU A 73 -10.58 -0.97 17.01
CA LEU A 73 -9.25 -0.37 17.09
C LEU A 73 -9.02 0.75 16.06
N SER A 74 -9.98 1.07 15.21
CA SER A 74 -9.81 2.04 14.10
C SER A 74 -9.19 3.38 14.52
N PHE A 75 -9.68 4.00 15.60
CA PHE A 75 -9.10 5.27 16.08
C PHE A 75 -7.74 5.10 16.77
N PHE A 76 -7.42 3.92 17.29
CA PHE A 76 -6.10 3.61 17.82
C PHE A 76 -5.10 3.47 16.68
N PHE A 77 -5.46 2.76 15.62
CA PHE A 77 -4.65 2.63 14.41
C PHE A 77 -4.41 4.00 13.74
N LEU A 78 -5.47 4.80 13.59
CA LEU A 78 -5.36 6.16 13.04
C LEU A 78 -4.43 7.04 13.88
N SER A 79 -4.55 6.98 15.21
CA SER A 79 -3.79 7.88 16.08
C SER A 79 -2.35 7.43 16.29
N LEU A 80 -2.09 6.12 16.38
CA LEU A 80 -0.78 5.55 16.73
C LEU A 80 0.02 5.07 15.51
N GLY A 81 -0.59 5.00 14.32
CA GLY A 81 -0.01 4.41 13.10
C GLY A 81 1.34 4.96 12.68
N ASP A 82 1.63 6.24 12.99
CA ASP A 82 2.89 6.88 12.61
C ASP A 82 4.06 6.50 13.53
N GLU A 83 3.84 6.52 14.84
CA GLU A 83 4.89 6.32 15.86
C GLU A 83 5.06 4.83 16.20
N TYR A 84 3.96 4.06 16.18
CA TYR A 84 3.91 2.66 16.60
C TYR A 84 3.55 1.71 15.44
N PHE A 85 3.95 2.08 14.22
CA PHE A 85 3.65 1.33 13.01
C PHE A 85 3.98 -0.17 13.16
N ASP A 86 5.20 -0.50 13.59
CA ASP A 86 5.69 -1.87 13.61
C ASP A 86 4.86 -2.75 14.58
N ILE A 87 4.52 -2.24 15.77
CA ILE A 87 3.66 -2.94 16.74
C ILE A 87 2.27 -3.21 16.17
N LEU A 88 1.70 -2.23 15.46
CA LEU A 88 0.38 -2.36 14.86
C LEU A 88 0.41 -3.33 13.67
N ALA A 89 1.47 -3.29 12.86
CA ALA A 89 1.70 -4.19 11.73
C ALA A 89 1.81 -5.64 12.22
N ASP A 90 2.65 -5.92 13.23
CA ASP A 90 2.81 -7.25 13.83
C ASP A 90 1.48 -7.81 14.33
N PHE A 91 0.71 -6.98 15.05
CA PHE A 91 -0.62 -7.36 15.52
C PHE A 91 -1.57 -7.65 14.34
N THR A 92 -1.54 -6.82 13.29
CA THR A 92 -2.34 -7.05 12.08
C THR A 92 -1.99 -8.37 11.39
N LEU A 93 -0.70 -8.68 11.19
CA LEU A 93 -0.24 -9.93 10.57
C LEU A 93 -0.62 -11.15 11.41
N LYS A 94 -0.55 -11.04 12.73
CA LYS A 94 -1.04 -12.07 13.65
C LYS A 94 -2.54 -12.33 13.45
N VAL A 95 -3.37 -11.28 13.46
CA VAL A 95 -4.83 -11.43 13.37
C VAL A 95 -5.28 -11.85 11.97
N PHE A 96 -4.54 -11.53 10.91
CA PHE A 96 -4.81 -12.06 9.58
C PHE A 96 -4.74 -13.58 9.49
N GLN A 97 -3.97 -14.23 10.37
CA GLN A 97 -3.85 -15.68 10.42
C GLN A 97 -4.98 -16.36 11.23
N HIS A 98 -5.92 -15.58 11.77
CA HIS A 98 -7.01 -16.12 12.58
C HIS A 98 -7.92 -17.05 11.76
N PRO A 99 -8.38 -18.21 12.29
CA PRO A 99 -9.19 -19.17 11.52
C PRO A 99 -10.56 -18.63 11.12
N ASN A 100 -11.16 -17.77 11.94
CA ASN A 100 -12.46 -17.17 11.66
C ASN A 100 -12.36 -15.96 10.70
N GLY A 101 -13.10 -16.02 9.58
CA GLY A 101 -13.12 -14.98 8.56
C GLY A 101 -13.66 -13.63 9.02
N SER A 102 -14.61 -13.58 9.96
CA SER A 102 -15.15 -12.32 10.48
C SER A 102 -14.11 -11.53 11.27
N VAL A 103 -13.22 -12.21 11.98
CA VAL A 103 -12.10 -11.60 12.70
C VAL A 103 -11.08 -11.04 11.71
N ARG A 104 -10.73 -11.81 10.67
CA ARG A 104 -9.82 -11.36 9.60
C ARG A 104 -10.37 -10.14 8.87
N GLU A 105 -11.66 -10.15 8.52
CA GLU A 105 -12.31 -9.03 7.83
C GLU A 105 -12.38 -7.77 8.71
N ALA A 106 -12.61 -7.94 10.01
CA ALA A 106 -12.59 -6.85 10.97
C ALA A 106 -11.22 -6.17 11.04
N ILE A 107 -10.12 -6.95 11.18
CA ILE A 107 -8.78 -6.37 11.22
C ILE A 107 -8.37 -5.78 9.87
N ARG A 108 -8.77 -6.40 8.74
CA ARG A 108 -8.46 -5.90 7.39
C ARG A 108 -8.94 -4.45 7.22
N LYS A 109 -10.18 -4.17 7.60
CA LYS A 109 -10.77 -2.82 7.54
C LYS A 109 -10.09 -1.84 8.48
N THR A 110 -9.70 -2.30 9.68
CA THR A 110 -8.98 -1.46 10.64
C THR A 110 -7.55 -1.16 10.16
N ALA A 111 -6.89 -2.11 9.51
CA ALA A 111 -5.54 -1.97 8.99
C ALA A 111 -5.43 -1.02 7.78
N ASP A 112 -6.55 -0.61 7.16
CA ASP A 112 -6.53 0.45 6.13
C ASP A 112 -5.88 1.75 6.64
N TRP A 113 -6.00 2.03 7.95
CA TRP A 113 -5.31 3.17 8.57
C TRP A 113 -3.78 3.05 8.55
N LEU A 114 -3.23 1.82 8.61
CA LEU A 114 -1.79 1.60 8.43
C LEU A 114 -1.37 1.90 6.99
N CYS A 115 -2.16 1.46 6.01
CA CYS A 115 -1.93 1.78 4.59
C CYS A 115 -1.91 3.30 4.37
N MET A 116 -2.86 4.03 4.96
CA MET A 116 -2.92 5.48 4.90
C MET A 116 -1.71 6.14 5.57
N SER A 117 -1.34 5.69 6.78
CA SER A 117 -0.16 6.20 7.50
C SER A 117 1.12 6.01 6.68
N LEU A 118 1.37 4.79 6.17
CA LEU A 118 2.54 4.50 5.35
C LEU A 118 2.59 5.38 4.10
N THR A 119 1.47 5.46 3.38
CA THR A 119 1.36 6.23 2.14
C THR A 119 1.64 7.71 2.40
N ALA A 120 1.03 8.29 3.43
CA ALA A 120 1.19 9.70 3.79
C ALA A 120 2.60 10.03 4.31
N ARG A 121 3.31 9.08 4.92
CA ARG A 121 4.69 9.31 5.40
C ARG A 121 5.73 9.05 4.31
N ALA A 122 5.51 8.06 3.45
CA ALA A 122 6.40 7.77 2.33
C ALA A 122 6.27 8.80 1.20
N GLU A 123 5.07 9.36 1.00
CA GLU A 123 4.85 10.48 0.09
C GLU A 123 4.09 11.61 0.79
N PRO A 124 4.77 12.42 1.61
CA PRO A 124 4.13 13.49 2.35
C PRO A 124 3.56 14.56 1.43
N PHE A 125 2.38 15.07 1.78
CA PHE A 125 1.80 16.23 1.12
C PHE A 125 2.66 17.48 1.39
N ILE A 126 3.10 18.14 0.32
CA ILE A 126 3.95 19.33 0.39
C ILE A 126 3.21 20.51 -0.24
N TYR A 127 3.04 21.57 0.54
CA TYR A 127 2.52 22.85 0.06
C TYR A 127 3.44 24.03 0.45
N PRO A 128 3.72 24.98 -0.47
CA PRO A 128 3.37 24.95 -1.89
C PRO A 128 4.13 23.85 -2.65
N LYS A 129 3.61 23.45 -3.82
CA LYS A 129 4.24 22.44 -4.69
C LYS A 129 5.69 22.86 -5.00
N GLY A 130 6.65 21.95 -4.80
CA GLY A 130 8.08 22.20 -5.01
C GLY A 130 8.87 22.66 -3.77
N LYS A 131 8.20 22.90 -2.62
CA LYS A 131 8.92 23.13 -1.35
C LYS A 131 9.77 21.91 -0.98
N LYS A 132 11.04 22.12 -0.64
CA LYS A 132 11.93 21.03 -0.24
C LYS A 132 11.51 20.46 1.12
N LEU A 133 11.62 19.14 1.27
CA LEU A 133 11.43 18.47 2.55
C LEU A 133 12.51 18.90 3.56
N THR A 134 12.08 19.09 4.81
CA THR A 134 13.00 19.23 5.96
C THR A 134 13.73 17.91 6.22
N GLU A 135 14.89 17.95 6.89
CA GLU A 135 15.62 16.73 7.24
C GLU A 135 14.79 15.75 8.09
N LYS A 136 13.97 16.27 9.01
CA LYS A 136 13.04 15.44 9.77
C LYS A 136 12.06 14.72 8.86
N GLN A 137 11.49 15.41 7.87
CA GLN A 137 10.56 14.79 6.91
C GLN A 137 11.27 13.77 6.01
N LYS A 138 12.50 14.03 5.56
CA LYS A 138 13.29 13.06 4.78
C LYS A 138 13.57 11.79 5.58
N ASN A 139 13.93 11.91 6.86
CA ASN A 139 14.15 10.77 7.74
C ASN A 139 12.87 9.97 7.98
N MET A 140 11.74 10.66 8.20
CA MET A 140 10.43 10.01 8.30
C MET A 140 10.04 9.30 7.01
N GLN A 141 10.29 9.92 5.85
CA GLN A 141 10.05 9.32 4.53
C GLN A 141 10.87 8.04 4.37
N LYS A 142 12.19 8.08 4.55
CA LYS A 142 13.05 6.89 4.46
C LYS A 142 12.61 5.77 5.40
N LYS A 143 12.25 6.10 6.64
CA LYS A 143 11.71 5.12 7.61
C LYS A 143 10.41 4.50 7.10
N ALA A 144 9.49 5.32 6.58
CA ALA A 144 8.23 4.84 6.03
C ALA A 144 8.42 3.96 4.80
N GLU A 145 9.33 4.32 3.89
CA GLU A 145 9.67 3.50 2.72
C GLU A 145 10.17 2.11 3.15
N TYR A 146 11.11 2.06 4.11
CA TYR A 146 11.61 0.81 4.69
C TYR A 146 10.48 -0.04 5.31
N GLN A 147 9.64 0.58 6.14
CA GLN A 147 8.49 -0.07 6.76
C GLN A 147 7.50 -0.62 5.72
N TYR A 148 7.27 0.12 4.63
CA TYR A 148 6.38 -0.30 3.55
C TYR A 148 6.88 -1.60 2.92
N ILE A 149 8.16 -1.66 2.55
CA ILE A 149 8.76 -2.82 1.88
C ILE A 149 8.74 -4.03 2.80
N ASN A 150 9.18 -3.87 4.05
CA ASN A 150 9.19 -4.97 5.00
C ASN A 150 7.80 -5.52 5.24
N PHE A 151 6.80 -4.64 5.41
CA PHE A 151 5.43 -5.06 5.66
C PHE A 151 4.83 -5.82 4.46
N VAL A 152 5.11 -5.38 3.23
CA VAL A 152 4.70 -6.11 2.03
C VAL A 152 5.41 -7.45 1.93
N LYS A 153 6.72 -7.51 2.21
CA LYS A 153 7.50 -8.77 2.21
C LYS A 153 6.96 -9.77 3.23
N GLU A 154 6.61 -9.33 4.43
CA GLU A 154 6.03 -10.20 5.45
C GLU A 154 4.65 -10.71 5.05
N LEU A 155 3.84 -9.89 4.39
CA LEU A 155 2.58 -10.34 3.79
C LEU A 155 2.80 -11.40 2.70
N GLU A 156 3.78 -11.20 1.82
CA GLU A 156 4.14 -12.17 0.77
C GLU A 156 4.56 -13.52 1.36
N LEU A 157 5.42 -13.50 2.38
CA LEU A 157 5.81 -14.72 3.10
C LEU A 157 4.62 -15.45 3.75
N LEU A 158 3.64 -14.71 4.25
CA LEU A 158 2.41 -15.31 4.76
C LEU A 158 1.52 -15.84 3.63
N ILE A 159 1.41 -15.13 2.50
CA ILE A 159 0.66 -15.61 1.33
C ILE A 159 1.23 -16.94 0.87
N ASP A 160 2.55 -17.03 0.68
CA ASP A 160 3.24 -18.25 0.27
C ASP A 160 2.99 -19.39 1.27
N LYS A 161 3.01 -19.09 2.57
CA LYS A 161 2.73 -20.08 3.63
C LYS A 161 1.31 -20.66 3.56
N TYR A 162 0.32 -19.85 3.16
CA TYR A 162 -1.09 -20.25 3.10
C TYR A 162 -1.56 -20.54 1.66
N ASP A 163 -0.66 -20.61 0.69
CA ASP A 163 -1.01 -20.92 -0.69
C ASP A 163 -1.28 -22.41 -0.84
N GLU A 164 -2.57 -22.77 -0.81
CA GLU A 164 -3.02 -24.12 -1.08
C GLU A 164 -3.11 -24.29 -2.61
N GLU A 165 -2.18 -25.03 -3.22
CA GLU A 165 -2.04 -25.24 -4.69
C GLU A 165 -3.32 -25.71 -5.42
N THR A 166 -4.37 -26.02 -4.68
CA THR A 166 -5.63 -26.60 -5.14
C THR A 166 -6.65 -25.59 -5.70
N GLU A 167 -6.55 -24.29 -5.41
CA GLU A 167 -7.50 -23.27 -5.92
C GLU A 167 -6.85 -22.32 -6.93
N LYS A 168 -6.67 -22.79 -8.17
CA LYS A 168 -6.26 -21.94 -9.29
C LYS A 168 -7.43 -21.10 -9.81
N VAL A 169 -7.71 -20.01 -9.12
CA VAL A 169 -8.66 -18.97 -9.58
C VAL A 169 -7.93 -17.77 -10.17
N ARG A 170 -8.59 -17.03 -11.08
CA ARG A 170 -7.96 -15.90 -11.78
C ARG A 170 -7.99 -14.62 -10.95
N TYR A 171 -9.05 -14.42 -10.15
CA TYR A 171 -9.24 -13.21 -9.38
C TYR A 171 -9.38 -13.50 -7.88
N ILE A 172 -8.83 -12.62 -7.03
CA ILE A 172 -8.92 -12.75 -5.56
C ILE A 172 -10.38 -12.85 -5.08
N ASN A 173 -11.30 -12.16 -5.76
CA ASN A 173 -12.73 -12.20 -5.46
C ASN A 173 -13.35 -13.60 -5.59
N GLU A 174 -12.79 -14.45 -6.46
CA GLU A 174 -13.28 -15.81 -6.73
C GLU A 174 -12.75 -16.85 -5.73
N MET A 175 -11.69 -16.53 -4.99
CA MET A 175 -11.13 -17.44 -3.97
C MET A 175 -12.17 -17.78 -2.91
N LYS A 176 -12.13 -18.95 -2.27
CA LYS A 176 -12.97 -19.19 -1.09
C LYS A 176 -12.51 -18.33 0.10
N PRO A 177 -13.39 -18.00 1.07
CA PRO A 177 -13.00 -17.29 2.28
C PRO A 177 -11.92 -18.04 3.07
N SER A 178 -10.67 -17.62 2.94
CA SER A 178 -9.49 -18.25 3.56
C SER A 178 -8.56 -17.21 4.18
N VAL A 179 -7.50 -17.66 4.86
CA VAL A 179 -6.41 -16.78 5.32
C VAL A 179 -5.72 -16.17 4.10
N ASN A 180 -5.39 -16.99 3.10
CA ASN A 180 -4.77 -16.56 1.84
C ASN A 180 -5.58 -15.45 1.15
N LYS A 181 -6.90 -15.63 0.98
CA LYS A 181 -7.77 -14.59 0.38
C LYS A 181 -7.69 -13.26 1.13
N SER A 182 -7.74 -13.28 2.46
CA SER A 182 -7.65 -12.06 3.28
C SER A 182 -6.31 -11.36 3.13
N LEU A 183 -5.21 -12.12 3.11
CA LEU A 183 -3.86 -11.61 2.90
C LEU A 183 -3.71 -11.02 1.49
N GLN A 184 -4.14 -11.71 0.44
CA GLN A 184 -4.06 -11.22 -0.94
C GLN A 184 -4.85 -9.92 -1.15
N PHE A 185 -6.05 -9.79 -0.56
CA PHE A 185 -6.79 -8.53 -0.62
C PHE A 185 -6.02 -7.37 0.01
N PHE A 186 -5.42 -7.61 1.17
CA PHE A 186 -4.68 -6.57 1.88
C PHE A 186 -3.36 -6.24 1.20
N TRP A 187 -2.64 -7.25 0.71
CA TRP A 187 -1.45 -7.09 -0.13
C TRP A 187 -1.78 -6.26 -1.39
N SER A 188 -2.85 -6.61 -2.12
CA SER A 188 -3.29 -5.84 -3.29
C SER A 188 -3.59 -4.38 -2.95
N ARG A 189 -4.16 -4.11 -1.76
CA ARG A 189 -4.46 -2.74 -1.31
C ARG A 189 -3.20 -1.88 -1.15
N LEU A 190 -2.10 -2.50 -0.68
CA LEU A 190 -0.79 -1.88 -0.53
C LEU A 190 -0.08 -1.74 -1.88
N THR A 191 -0.03 -2.81 -2.67
CA THR A 191 0.82 -2.89 -3.86
C THR A 191 0.26 -2.18 -5.10
N VAL A 192 -1.06 -1.98 -5.18
CA VAL A 192 -1.69 -1.18 -6.26
C VAL A 192 -1.46 0.32 -6.06
N CYS A 193 -1.07 0.75 -4.85
CA CYS A 193 -0.85 2.18 -4.56
C CYS A 193 0.34 2.73 -5.36
N ARG A 194 0.17 3.92 -5.98
CA ARG A 194 1.23 4.66 -6.69
C ARG A 194 2.50 4.84 -5.84
N VAL A 195 2.33 5.05 -4.53
CA VAL A 195 3.46 5.26 -3.60
C VAL A 195 4.35 4.02 -3.52
N TYR A 196 3.77 2.82 -3.39
CA TYR A 196 4.54 1.58 -3.35
C TYR A 196 5.34 1.37 -4.63
N ARG A 197 4.72 1.63 -5.80
CA ARG A 197 5.40 1.53 -7.10
C ARG A 197 6.64 2.42 -7.15
N ARG A 198 6.52 3.69 -6.75
CA ARG A 198 7.66 4.63 -6.73
C ARG A 198 8.75 4.22 -5.75
N ILE A 199 8.40 3.61 -4.63
CA ILE A 199 9.38 3.04 -3.70
C ILE A 199 10.18 1.94 -4.40
N LEU A 200 9.51 1.00 -5.08
CA LEU A 200 10.18 -0.07 -5.81
C LEU A 200 11.10 0.48 -6.92
N GLU A 201 10.67 1.50 -7.64
CA GLU A 201 11.48 2.15 -8.68
C GLU A 201 12.78 2.75 -8.13
N LYS A 202 12.79 3.23 -6.88
CA LYS A 202 14.01 3.77 -6.24
C LYS A 202 14.99 2.69 -5.81
N ILE A 203 14.50 1.48 -5.54
CA ILE A 203 15.28 0.43 -4.87
C ILE A 203 15.86 -0.56 -5.86
N LYS A 204 15.17 -0.80 -6.99
CA LYS A 204 15.69 -1.68 -8.04
C LYS A 204 16.98 -1.05 -8.60
N PRO A 205 18.15 -1.73 -8.50
CA PRO A 205 19.34 -1.31 -9.22
C PRO A 205 19.08 -1.55 -10.70
N LEU A 206 18.62 -0.52 -11.41
CA LEU A 206 18.50 -0.57 -12.86
C LEU A 206 19.91 -0.54 -13.45
N PRO A 207 20.21 -1.42 -14.42
CA PRO A 207 21.36 -1.26 -15.28
C PRO A 207 21.38 0.15 -15.86
N TYR A 208 22.55 0.79 -15.85
CA TYR A 208 22.71 2.21 -16.18
C TYR A 208 22.01 2.60 -17.48
N GLU A 209 22.06 1.75 -18.51
CA GLU A 209 21.45 2.02 -19.81
C GLU A 209 19.92 2.10 -19.74
N ILE A 210 19.26 1.18 -19.01
CA ILE A 210 17.81 1.21 -18.79
C ILE A 210 17.44 2.41 -17.94
N ALA A 211 18.20 2.68 -16.86
CA ALA A 211 17.96 3.84 -16.00
C ALA A 211 18.06 5.16 -16.79
N ARG A 212 19.09 5.30 -17.63
CA ARG A 212 19.31 6.48 -18.46
C ARG A 212 18.19 6.63 -19.49
N LYS A 213 17.82 5.56 -20.18
CA LYS A 213 16.71 5.57 -21.14
C LYS A 213 15.39 5.96 -20.48
N LYS A 214 15.08 5.37 -19.32
CA LYS A 214 13.91 5.74 -18.53
C LYS A 214 13.90 7.24 -18.19
N GLU A 215 15.02 7.79 -17.73
CA GLU A 215 15.13 9.22 -17.40
C GLU A 215 14.97 10.12 -18.64
N GLU A 216 15.59 9.76 -19.76
CA GLU A 216 15.45 10.46 -21.05
C GLU A 216 13.99 10.48 -21.50
N THR A 217 13.31 9.33 -21.43
CA THR A 217 11.89 9.19 -21.78
C THR A 217 10.99 10.02 -20.85
N GLU A 218 11.21 9.99 -19.53
CA GLU A 218 10.45 10.81 -18.59
C GLU A 218 10.62 12.31 -18.86
N LYS A 219 11.84 12.76 -19.19
CA LYS A 219 12.12 14.15 -19.54
C LYS A 219 11.43 14.54 -20.84
N LYS A 220 11.54 13.70 -21.88
CA LYS A 220 10.88 13.92 -23.18
C LYS A 220 9.36 13.99 -23.03
N LEU A 221 8.74 13.04 -22.34
CA LEU A 221 7.29 13.04 -22.10
C LEU A 221 6.83 14.30 -21.36
N LYS A 222 7.52 14.71 -20.30
CA LYS A 222 7.20 15.96 -19.58
C LYS A 222 7.31 17.19 -20.49
N GLN A 223 8.33 17.23 -21.34
CA GLN A 223 8.52 18.32 -22.29
C GLN A 223 7.39 18.34 -23.33
N ILE A 224 7.08 17.20 -23.95
CA ILE A 224 6.01 17.08 -24.94
C ILE A 224 4.66 17.48 -24.32
N LEU A 225 4.30 16.94 -23.14
CA LEU A 225 3.06 17.29 -22.43
C LEU A 225 2.94 18.80 -22.18
N LYS A 226 4.06 19.45 -21.81
CA LYS A 226 4.10 20.89 -21.61
C LYS A 226 3.94 21.66 -22.94
N GLU A 227 4.57 21.20 -24.00
CA GLU A 227 4.51 21.82 -25.33
C GLU A 227 3.12 21.72 -25.96
N VAL A 228 2.45 20.58 -25.79
CA VAL A 228 1.06 20.41 -26.27
C VAL A 228 0.05 21.07 -25.34
N GLN A 229 0.46 21.56 -24.16
CA GLN A 229 -0.44 22.07 -23.12
C GLN A 229 -1.51 21.04 -22.73
N SER A 230 -1.10 19.78 -22.59
CA SER A 230 -2.00 18.72 -22.15
C SER A 230 -2.35 18.91 -20.67
N ASP A 231 -3.60 18.65 -20.33
CA ASP A 231 -4.06 18.57 -18.94
C ASP A 231 -3.57 17.29 -18.24
N SER A 232 -3.05 16.34 -19.01
CA SER A 232 -2.52 15.07 -18.50
C SER A 232 -1.10 15.20 -17.96
N SER A 233 -0.77 14.41 -16.96
CA SER A 233 0.56 14.36 -16.36
C SER A 233 1.35 13.11 -16.79
N LEU A 234 2.67 13.14 -16.64
CA LEU A 234 3.52 11.94 -16.82
C LEU A 234 3.02 10.75 -15.97
N GLU A 235 2.44 11.03 -14.81
CA GLU A 235 1.95 10.00 -13.91
C GLU A 235 0.69 9.31 -14.43
N ASP A 236 -0.13 10.00 -15.23
CA ASP A 236 -1.31 9.40 -15.85
C ASP A 236 -0.89 8.43 -16.95
N ILE A 237 0.12 8.78 -17.75
CA ILE A 237 0.74 7.89 -18.74
C ILE A 237 1.34 6.65 -18.06
N LYS A 238 2.13 6.84 -16.99
CA LYS A 238 2.72 5.73 -16.22
C LYS A 238 1.65 4.80 -15.64
N ASP A 239 0.50 5.35 -15.25
CA ASP A 239 -0.60 4.57 -14.72
C ASP A 239 -1.35 3.75 -15.76
N ILE A 240 -1.51 4.29 -16.98
CA ILE A 240 -2.05 3.54 -18.11
C ILE A 240 -1.14 2.36 -18.43
N ILE A 241 0.17 2.62 -18.60
CA ILE A 241 1.15 1.57 -18.91
C ILE A 241 1.18 0.50 -17.82
N TYR A 242 1.22 0.92 -16.55
CA TYR A 242 1.28 -0.06 -15.46
C TYR A 242 0.02 -0.93 -15.42
N ASN A 243 -1.17 -0.35 -15.57
CA ASN A 243 -2.43 -1.08 -15.48
C ASN A 243 -2.91 -1.60 -16.85
N GLU A 244 -2.01 -1.80 -17.81
CA GLU A 244 -2.36 -2.30 -19.13
C GLU A 244 -3.25 -3.55 -19.01
N SER A 245 -4.39 -3.51 -19.70
CA SER A 245 -5.37 -4.61 -19.67
C SER A 245 -6.00 -4.89 -21.04
N SER A 246 -5.76 -4.05 -22.04
CA SER A 246 -6.24 -4.18 -23.42
C SER A 246 -5.21 -3.67 -24.44
N HIS A 247 -5.48 -3.91 -25.73
CA HIS A 247 -4.65 -3.41 -26.84
C HIS A 247 -4.77 -1.88 -27.04
N ASP A 248 -5.69 -1.20 -26.36
CA ASP A 248 -6.02 0.21 -26.59
C ASP A 248 -5.24 1.18 -25.68
N CYS A 249 -4.41 0.70 -24.75
CA CYS A 249 -3.66 1.55 -23.83
C CYS A 249 -2.71 2.52 -24.54
N LEU A 250 -2.14 2.14 -25.68
CA LEU A 250 -1.33 3.05 -26.51
C LEU A 250 -2.19 4.15 -27.11
N THR A 251 -3.39 3.84 -27.58
CA THR A 251 -4.35 4.81 -28.12
C THR A 251 -4.79 5.80 -27.04
N GLU A 252 -5.04 5.33 -25.82
CA GLU A 252 -5.35 6.19 -24.66
C GLU A 252 -4.22 7.18 -24.35
N ILE A 253 -2.96 6.71 -24.36
CA ILE A 253 -1.80 7.57 -24.15
C ILE A 253 -1.66 8.58 -25.29
N LEU A 254 -1.84 8.17 -26.54
CA LEU A 254 -1.75 9.06 -27.70
C LEU A 254 -2.83 10.14 -27.68
N ALA A 255 -4.05 9.81 -27.25
CA ALA A 255 -5.13 10.76 -27.09
C ALA A 255 -4.80 11.88 -26.08
N MET A 256 -3.92 11.63 -25.11
CA MET A 256 -3.45 12.66 -24.17
C MET A 256 -2.61 13.76 -24.83
N PHE A 257 -2.14 13.52 -26.06
CA PHE A 257 -1.33 14.45 -26.85
C PHE A 257 -2.11 15.06 -28.03
N ASP A 258 -3.37 14.66 -28.23
CA ASP A 258 -4.14 15.01 -29.43
C ASP A 258 -4.84 16.37 -29.29
N ASN A 259 -4.06 17.43 -29.49
CA ASN A 259 -4.56 18.81 -29.58
C ASN A 259 -4.65 19.30 -31.04
N CYS A 260 -4.78 18.38 -32.02
CA CYS A 260 -5.11 18.65 -33.43
C CYS A 260 -4.26 19.66 -34.23
N GLN A 261 -3.09 20.12 -33.77
CA GLN A 261 -2.38 21.23 -34.44
C GLN A 261 -0.97 20.95 -34.99
N ASN A 262 -0.32 19.80 -34.78
CA ASN A 262 1.05 19.60 -35.29
C ASN A 262 1.39 18.16 -35.70
N ALA A 263 1.12 17.81 -36.96
CA ALA A 263 1.50 16.54 -37.56
C ALA A 263 3.03 16.24 -37.50
N LEU A 264 3.86 17.29 -37.43
CA LEU A 264 5.32 17.17 -37.35
C LEU A 264 5.84 16.63 -36.00
N LYS A 265 4.99 16.58 -34.96
CA LYS A 265 5.37 16.03 -33.64
C LYS A 265 4.86 14.62 -33.39
N LEU A 266 4.02 14.07 -34.29
CA LEU A 266 3.41 12.76 -34.10
C LEU A 266 4.46 11.64 -34.05
N GLN A 267 5.50 11.72 -34.88
CA GLN A 267 6.59 10.75 -34.89
C GLN A 267 7.36 10.75 -33.56
N ASP A 268 7.72 11.93 -33.05
CA ASP A 268 8.43 12.08 -31.77
C ASP A 268 7.57 11.59 -30.59
N ILE A 269 6.26 11.84 -30.64
CA ILE A 269 5.29 11.34 -29.65
C ILE A 269 5.26 9.81 -29.70
N LEU A 270 5.09 9.22 -30.88
CA LEU A 270 5.03 7.77 -31.06
C LEU A 270 6.32 7.09 -30.58
N GLU A 271 7.48 7.62 -30.95
CA GLU A 271 8.78 7.10 -30.50
C GLU A 271 8.89 7.18 -28.97
N THR A 272 8.55 8.34 -28.38
CA THR A 272 8.65 8.54 -26.94
C THR A 272 7.65 7.67 -26.15
N VAL A 273 6.44 7.48 -26.67
CA VAL A 273 5.44 6.58 -26.06
C VAL A 273 5.87 5.12 -26.17
N ASN A 274 6.46 4.72 -27.31
CA ASN A 274 7.03 3.39 -27.46
C ASN A 274 8.21 3.16 -26.51
N ASP A 275 9.09 4.15 -26.33
CA ASP A 275 10.12 4.10 -25.29
C ASP A 275 9.50 3.97 -23.90
N ALA A 276 8.45 4.74 -23.61
CA ALA A 276 7.75 4.65 -22.32
C ALA A 276 7.20 3.24 -22.08
N TRP A 277 6.60 2.65 -23.10
CA TRP A 277 6.14 1.27 -23.08
C TRP A 277 7.27 0.26 -22.84
N ASN A 278 8.47 0.49 -23.36
CA ASN A 278 9.57 -0.47 -23.20
C ASN A 278 10.37 -0.30 -21.89
N TYR A 279 10.34 0.89 -21.28
CA TYR A 279 11.20 1.24 -20.15
C TYR A 279 10.43 1.56 -18.85
N PHE A 280 9.11 1.69 -18.88
CA PHE A 280 8.29 1.85 -17.66
C PHE A 280 7.78 0.50 -17.15
N PRO A 281 7.50 0.38 -15.85
CA PRO A 281 7.09 -0.89 -15.26
C PRO A 281 5.64 -1.25 -15.61
N HIS A 282 5.38 -2.54 -15.84
CA HIS A 282 4.05 -3.11 -16.13
C HIS A 282 3.58 -3.98 -14.98
N LYS A 283 2.28 -3.96 -14.67
CA LYS A 283 1.69 -4.82 -13.64
C LYS A 283 1.80 -6.30 -14.01
N ILE A 284 1.57 -6.65 -15.28
CA ILE A 284 1.63 -8.04 -15.75
C ILE A 284 3.06 -8.61 -15.71
N LEU A 285 4.07 -7.74 -15.75
CA LEU A 285 5.49 -8.12 -15.67
C LEU A 285 6.04 -7.99 -14.23
N ASN A 286 5.20 -8.06 -13.19
CA ASN A 286 5.61 -7.94 -11.78
C ASN A 286 6.37 -6.63 -11.50
N SER A 287 5.84 -5.52 -12.02
CA SER A 287 6.43 -4.19 -11.92
C SER A 287 7.83 -4.08 -12.56
N LEU A 288 8.11 -4.91 -13.57
CA LEU A 288 9.26 -4.77 -14.46
C LEU A 288 8.82 -4.15 -15.79
N SER A 289 9.73 -3.47 -16.45
CA SER A 289 9.60 -3.07 -17.86
C SER A 289 9.96 -4.23 -18.80
N PRO A 290 9.50 -4.21 -20.06
CA PRO A 290 9.94 -5.16 -21.08
C PRO A 290 11.47 -5.24 -21.19
N ALA A 291 12.16 -4.09 -21.17
CA ALA A 291 13.62 -4.05 -21.19
C ALA A 291 14.25 -4.77 -19.97
N GLU A 292 13.70 -4.56 -18.77
CA GLU A 292 14.16 -5.27 -17.57
C GLU A 292 13.86 -6.77 -17.63
N LYS A 293 12.72 -7.16 -18.20
CA LYS A 293 12.33 -8.57 -18.34
C LYS A 293 13.25 -9.32 -19.31
N VAL A 294 13.66 -8.68 -20.40
CA VAL A 294 14.66 -9.22 -21.33
C VAL A 294 15.99 -9.45 -20.61
N LEU A 295 16.46 -8.48 -19.82
CA LEU A 295 17.70 -8.64 -19.05
C LEU A 295 17.61 -9.74 -17.99
N GLU A 296 16.47 -9.87 -17.32
CA GLU A 296 16.22 -10.96 -16.37
C GLU A 296 16.33 -12.32 -17.08
N TYR A 297 15.69 -12.46 -18.24
CA TYR A 297 15.72 -13.68 -19.04
C TYR A 297 17.15 -14.04 -19.48
N GLN A 298 17.92 -13.06 -19.96
CA GLN A 298 19.32 -13.24 -20.34
C GLN A 298 20.19 -13.72 -19.16
N ARG A 299 19.99 -13.16 -17.96
CA ARG A 299 20.71 -13.59 -16.75
C ARG A 299 20.36 -15.01 -16.32
N ILE A 300 19.09 -15.40 -16.46
CA ILE A 300 18.63 -16.77 -16.15
C ILE A 300 19.28 -17.76 -17.12
N GLN A 301 19.33 -17.45 -18.42
CA GLN A 301 19.98 -18.31 -19.42
C GLN A 301 21.49 -18.46 -19.16
N GLN A 302 22.19 -17.36 -18.83
CA GLN A 302 23.62 -17.41 -18.51
C GLN A 302 23.92 -18.23 -17.24
N LYS A 303 23.09 -18.14 -16.21
CA LYS A 303 23.23 -18.98 -15.01
C LYS A 303 22.95 -20.45 -15.29
N GLY A 304 21.96 -20.74 -16.12
CA GLY A 304 21.68 -22.10 -16.60
C GLY A 304 22.87 -22.69 -17.32
N GLN A 305 23.48 -21.97 -18.26
CA GLN A 305 24.66 -22.43 -19.01
C GLN A 305 25.90 -22.64 -18.13
N ASN A 306 26.11 -21.80 -17.11
CA ASN A 306 27.23 -21.96 -16.17
C ASN A 306 27.01 -23.06 -15.11
N SER A 307 25.84 -23.70 -15.07
CA SER A 307 25.54 -24.83 -14.17
C SER A 307 25.80 -26.19 -14.83
N PHE A 308 26.11 -26.21 -16.13
CA PHE A 308 26.39 -27.40 -16.93
C PHE A 308 27.85 -27.49 -17.42
N ASN A 309 28.71 -26.57 -16.98
CA ASN A 309 30.16 -26.61 -17.14
C ASN A 309 30.82 -26.76 -15.77
#